data_AF-H3BKB9-F1
#
_entry.id   AF-H3BKB9-F1
#
_cell.length_a   1.000
_cell.length_b   1.000
_cell.length_c   1.000
_cell.angle_alpha   90.00
_cell.angle_beta   90.00
_cell.angle_gamma   90.00
#
_symmetry.space_group_name_H-M   'P 1'
#
loop_
_entity.id
_entity.type
_entity.pdbx_description
1 polymer ?
#
loop_
_entity_poly.entity_id
_entity_poly.type
_entity_poly.pdbx_seq_one_letter_code
_entity_poly.pdbx_strand_id
1 'polypeptide(L)'
;MCCPYREFNEEKKGASKDPFIYEADVQVQLISKGQPSLLKTILNENDSVFLVEKVVLEKEETSQVEELQSEETAISDLSAGENIRPLALPVGRARQLIGLYTMAHNPNMTHLKIKQPVTALPPLWVRCDGSDPEGTCWLGAELITTNDIIAGVILYVLTCKADKNYSEDLENLKTSHKKRHHVSAVTARGFAQYELFKSDDLDDTVAPSQTTVTLDLSWSPVDEMLQTPPLSSTAALNIRVQSGESRGCLSHLHRELKFLLVLADGIRTGVTEWLEPLETKSALEFVQEFLNDLNKLDEFDDS
;
A
#
# COMPACT_ATOMS: atom_id res chain seq x y z
N MET A 1 23.98 -8.28 -6.18
CA MET A 1 22.83 -7.62 -6.83
C MET A 1 22.23 -8.43 -7.99
N CYS A 2 22.34 -9.77 -7.99
CA CYS A 2 21.68 -10.58 -9.02
C CYS A 2 20.16 -10.67 -8.81
N CYS A 3 19.66 -10.45 -7.59
CA CYS A 3 18.24 -10.60 -7.26
C CYS A 3 17.36 -9.44 -7.78
N PRO A 4 17.66 -8.14 -7.52
CA PRO A 4 16.79 -7.05 -8.01
C PRO A 4 16.74 -6.95 -9.53
N TYR A 5 17.87 -7.21 -10.21
CA TYR A 5 17.92 -7.25 -11.67
C TYR A 5 17.14 -8.44 -12.27
N ARG A 6 17.10 -9.56 -11.56
CA ARG A 6 16.32 -10.73 -11.97
C ARG A 6 14.83 -10.43 -11.88
N GLU A 7 14.38 -9.85 -10.78
CA GLU A 7 12.97 -9.46 -10.61
C GLU A 7 12.50 -8.46 -11.66
N PHE A 8 13.28 -7.41 -11.91
CA PHE A 8 12.93 -6.43 -12.94
C PHE A 8 12.77 -7.06 -14.33
N ASN A 9 13.56 -8.10 -14.63
CA ASN A 9 13.42 -8.86 -15.86
C ASN A 9 12.28 -9.88 -15.84
N GLU A 10 11.94 -10.44 -14.68
CA GLU A 10 10.81 -11.37 -14.50
C GLU A 10 9.47 -10.61 -14.56
N GLU A 11 9.38 -9.41 -14.00
CA GLU A 11 8.22 -8.52 -14.13
C GLU A 11 7.98 -8.10 -15.59
N LYS A 12 9.05 -7.72 -16.31
CA LYS A 12 8.97 -7.44 -17.77
C LYS A 12 8.47 -8.64 -18.57
N LYS A 13 8.64 -9.86 -18.05
CA LYS A 13 8.15 -11.12 -18.64
C LYS A 13 6.78 -11.54 -18.09
N GLY A 14 6.17 -10.74 -17.21
CA GLY A 14 4.84 -10.97 -16.64
C GLY A 14 4.80 -11.95 -15.47
N ALA A 15 5.94 -12.30 -14.85
CA ALA A 15 6.02 -13.29 -13.78
C ALA A 15 6.41 -12.64 -12.43
N SER A 16 5.59 -12.93 -11.41
CA SER A 16 5.72 -12.63 -9.97
C SER A 16 5.68 -11.14 -9.53
N LYS A 17 4.78 -10.86 -8.56
CA LYS A 17 4.66 -9.60 -7.80
C LYS A 17 4.91 -9.81 -6.30
N ASP A 18 5.27 -11.02 -5.91
CA ASP A 18 5.37 -11.40 -4.51
C ASP A 18 6.69 -10.87 -3.93
N PRO A 19 6.68 -10.31 -2.70
CA PRO A 19 7.91 -9.89 -2.04
C PRO A 19 8.89 -11.06 -1.93
N PHE A 20 10.18 -10.79 -2.16
CA PHE A 20 11.23 -11.78 -1.98
C PHE A 20 12.12 -11.41 -0.80
N ILE A 21 12.68 -12.44 -0.17
CA ILE A 21 13.64 -12.28 0.92
C ILE A 21 15.03 -12.05 0.31
N TYR A 22 15.57 -10.85 0.50
CA TYR A 22 16.92 -10.50 0.08
C TYR A 22 17.97 -11.00 1.09
N GLU A 23 17.71 -10.80 2.38
CA GLU A 23 18.47 -11.30 3.52
C GLU A 23 17.50 -11.73 4.63
N ALA A 24 17.95 -12.48 5.63
CA ALA A 24 17.09 -13.14 6.63
C ALA A 24 16.03 -12.23 7.27
N ASP A 25 16.31 -10.93 7.42
CA ASP A 25 15.43 -9.92 8.00
C ASP A 25 14.95 -8.85 7.00
N VAL A 26 15.27 -8.95 5.70
CA VAL A 26 14.97 -7.93 4.68
C VAL A 26 14.17 -8.51 3.52
N GLN A 27 12.96 -7.98 3.33
CA GLN A 27 12.13 -8.24 2.15
C GLN A 27 12.21 -7.09 1.15
N VAL A 28 12.11 -7.41 -0.12
CA VAL A 28 12.06 -6.44 -1.21
C VAL A 28 10.85 -6.77 -2.08
N GLN A 29 10.09 -5.75 -2.46
CA GLN A 29 8.94 -5.87 -3.34
C GLN A 29 9.06 -4.84 -4.47
N LEU A 30 8.81 -5.28 -5.71
CA LEU A 30 8.69 -4.38 -6.85
C LEU A 30 7.24 -3.93 -7.00
N ILE A 31 6.99 -2.63 -6.82
CA ILE A 31 5.67 -2.02 -6.97
C ILE A 31 5.54 -1.46 -8.37
N SER A 32 4.59 -2.02 -9.12
CA SER A 32 4.27 -1.64 -10.50
C SER A 32 3.14 -0.60 -10.59
N LYS A 33 2.95 -0.03 -11.79
CA LYS A 33 1.76 0.77 -12.15
C LYS A 33 0.46 0.10 -11.67
N GLY A 34 -0.42 0.88 -11.04
CA GLY A 34 -1.72 0.43 -10.52
C GLY A 34 -1.78 -0.06 -9.06
N GLN A 35 -0.65 -0.39 -8.41
CA GLN A 35 -0.67 -0.82 -7.00
C GLN A 35 -0.65 0.37 -6.03
N PRO A 36 -1.43 0.38 -4.96
CA PRO A 36 -1.42 1.48 -3.99
C PRO A 36 -0.09 1.50 -3.23
N SER A 37 0.63 2.62 -3.28
CA SER A 37 1.84 2.81 -2.47
C SER A 37 1.80 4.17 -1.78
N LEU A 38 2.27 4.24 -0.54
CA LEU A 38 2.43 5.50 0.20
C LEU A 38 3.35 6.48 -0.53
N LEU A 39 4.26 5.95 -1.34
CA LEU A 39 5.21 6.70 -2.13
C LEU A 39 4.57 7.38 -3.35
N LYS A 40 3.41 6.95 -3.84
CA LYS A 40 2.71 7.65 -4.94
C LYS A 40 2.29 9.06 -4.55
N THR A 41 1.88 9.26 -3.29
CA THR A 41 1.53 10.59 -2.77
C THR A 41 2.75 11.51 -2.69
N ILE A 42 3.95 10.95 -2.56
CA ILE A 42 5.20 11.70 -2.33
C ILE A 42 6.00 11.87 -3.63
N LEU A 43 5.91 10.90 -4.54
CA LEU A 43 6.68 10.78 -5.78
C LEU A 43 5.69 10.64 -6.93
N ASN A 44 5.13 11.77 -7.34
CA ASN A 44 4.09 11.88 -8.37
C ASN A 44 4.48 11.34 -9.77
N GLU A 45 5.64 10.69 -9.95
CA GLU A 45 6.27 10.56 -11.28
C GLU A 45 6.85 9.17 -11.63
N ASN A 46 6.96 8.21 -10.70
CA ASN A 46 7.65 6.95 -10.98
C ASN A 46 6.71 5.75 -11.26
N ASP A 47 6.94 5.10 -12.41
CA ASP A 47 6.14 3.99 -12.94
C ASP A 47 6.36 2.65 -12.23
N SER A 48 7.54 2.47 -11.63
CA SER A 48 7.93 1.27 -10.87
C SER A 48 8.93 1.66 -9.79
N VAL A 49 8.82 1.06 -8.60
CA VAL A 49 9.68 1.34 -7.45
C VAL A 49 9.95 0.06 -6.68
N PHE A 50 11.20 -0.18 -6.27
CA PHE A 50 11.53 -1.21 -5.29
C PHE A 50 11.28 -0.68 -3.88
N LEU A 51 10.46 -1.39 -3.13
CA LEU A 51 10.17 -1.14 -1.72
C LEU A 51 10.90 -2.16 -0.86
N VAL A 52 11.67 -1.69 0.12
CA VAL A 52 12.45 -2.54 1.03
C VAL A 52 11.99 -2.35 2.46
N GLU A 53 11.68 -3.47 3.10
CA GLU A 53 11.05 -3.52 4.42
C GLU A 53 11.62 -4.69 5.22
N LYS A 54 11.34 -4.71 6.52
CA LYS A 54 11.76 -5.80 7.40
C LYS A 54 10.81 -6.98 7.28
N VAL A 55 11.35 -8.20 7.20
CA VAL A 55 10.56 -9.45 7.21
C VAL A 55 9.87 -9.61 8.56
N VAL A 56 8.58 -9.94 8.54
CA VAL A 56 7.86 -10.39 9.74
C VAL A 56 8.07 -11.89 9.85
N LEU A 57 9.07 -12.30 10.64
CA LEU A 57 9.17 -13.69 11.05
C LEU A 57 8.08 -13.93 12.10
N GLU A 58 7.12 -14.80 11.79
CA GLU A 58 6.24 -15.38 12.81
C GLU A 58 7.17 -15.97 13.89
N LYS A 59 7.14 -15.40 15.09
CA LYS A 59 7.94 -15.92 16.19
C LYS A 59 7.42 -17.33 16.50
N GLU A 60 8.26 -18.34 16.31
CA GLU A 60 8.09 -19.63 16.98
C GLU A 60 7.96 -19.40 18.48
N GLU A 61 6.88 -19.93 19.05
CA GLU A 61 6.60 -19.94 20.47
C GLU A 61 7.70 -20.69 21.23
N THR A 62 8.70 -19.97 21.75
CA THR A 62 9.54 -20.52 22.82
C THR A 62 8.90 -20.17 24.15
N SER A 63 8.23 -21.16 24.71
CA SER A 63 7.83 -21.24 26.12
C SER A 63 9.04 -21.03 27.04
N GLN A 64 9.09 -19.88 27.69
CA GLN A 64 9.79 -19.75 28.97
C GLN A 64 8.88 -19.02 29.95
N VAL A 65 8.21 -19.85 30.76
CA VAL A 65 7.68 -19.47 32.06
C VAL A 65 8.87 -19.06 32.91
N GLU A 66 8.93 -17.82 33.35
CA GLU A 66 9.28 -17.51 34.73
C GLU A 66 8.80 -16.11 35.11
N GLU A 67 8.20 -16.08 36.29
CA GLU A 67 7.29 -15.11 36.84
C GLU A 67 8.07 -14.16 37.76
N LEU A 68 8.11 -12.85 37.48
CA LEU A 68 8.41 -11.84 38.50
C LEU A 68 7.60 -10.56 38.25
N GLN A 69 6.77 -10.25 39.24
CA GLN A 69 5.83 -9.13 39.33
C GLN A 69 6.55 -7.81 39.64
N SER A 70 6.08 -6.69 39.06
CA SER A 70 5.55 -5.51 39.78
C SER A 70 5.32 -4.29 38.84
N GLU A 71 4.05 -3.85 38.79
CA GLU A 71 3.40 -2.52 38.64
C GLU A 71 4.30 -1.28 38.34
N GLU A 72 3.97 -0.25 37.53
CA GLU A 72 2.70 0.32 37.06
C GLU A 72 2.94 1.33 35.90
N THR A 73 1.95 1.48 35.00
CA THR A 73 1.63 2.68 34.16
C THR A 73 2.46 3.02 32.91
N ALA A 74 2.00 2.56 31.73
CA ALA A 74 1.61 3.42 30.59
C ALA A 74 1.02 2.52 29.48
N ILE A 75 -0.21 2.85 29.09
CA ILE A 75 -1.08 2.10 28.18
C ILE A 75 -0.38 1.93 26.83
N SER A 76 0.08 0.71 26.55
CA SER A 76 0.49 0.27 25.21
C SER A 76 -0.60 -0.68 24.73
N ASP A 77 -1.60 -0.12 24.04
CA ASP A 77 -2.62 -0.92 23.38
C ASP A 77 -2.04 -1.50 22.09
N LEU A 78 -1.43 -2.67 22.24
CA LEU A 78 -1.34 -3.67 21.19
C LEU A 78 -2.59 -4.54 21.31
N SER A 79 -3.58 -4.35 20.44
CA SER A 79 -4.67 -5.31 20.27
C SER A 79 -4.57 -5.99 18.90
N ALA A 80 -4.73 -7.31 18.96
CA ALA A 80 -4.47 -8.27 17.91
C ALA A 80 -5.44 -8.14 16.72
N GLY A 81 -4.90 -8.42 15.53
CA GLY A 81 -5.58 -8.35 14.25
C GLY A 81 -4.78 -7.61 13.18
N GLU A 82 -3.44 -7.62 13.25
CA GLU A 82 -2.59 -6.86 12.34
C GLU A 82 -2.63 -7.46 10.93
N ASN A 83 -3.36 -6.80 10.03
CA ASN A 83 -2.91 -6.70 8.64
C ASN A 83 -1.41 -6.36 8.71
N ILE A 84 -0.54 -7.30 8.32
CA ILE A 84 0.92 -7.28 8.53
C ILE A 84 1.44 -5.88 8.21
N ARG A 85 1.64 -5.07 9.26
CA ARG A 85 2.09 -3.70 9.08
C ARG A 85 3.53 -3.78 8.60
N PRO A 86 3.89 -3.12 7.50
CA PRO A 86 5.24 -3.26 7.00
C PRO A 86 6.23 -2.71 8.03
N LEU A 87 7.14 -3.58 8.51
CA LEU A 87 8.08 -3.21 9.55
C LEU A 87 9.24 -2.41 8.97
N ALA A 88 9.64 -1.39 9.70
CA ALA A 88 10.74 -0.53 9.32
C ALA A 88 12.10 -1.14 9.68
N LEU A 89 13.12 -0.78 8.91
CA LEU A 89 14.52 -1.14 9.20
C LEU A 89 15.21 -0.01 9.99
N PRO A 90 16.22 -0.33 10.82
CA PRO A 90 17.07 0.68 11.42
C PRO A 90 17.70 1.60 10.38
N VAL A 91 17.73 2.92 10.62
CA VAL A 91 18.27 3.89 9.65
C VAL A 91 19.69 3.54 9.19
N GLY A 92 20.54 3.04 10.10
CA GLY A 92 21.89 2.59 9.76
C GLY A 92 21.91 1.45 8.74
N ARG A 93 20.95 0.52 8.85
CA ARG A 93 20.78 -0.60 7.92
C ARG A 93 20.23 -0.13 6.57
N ALA A 94 19.26 0.79 6.59
CA ALA A 94 18.72 1.38 5.36
C ALA A 94 19.80 2.13 4.56
N ARG A 95 20.68 2.90 5.23
CA ARG A 95 21.84 3.56 4.59
C ARG A 95 22.81 2.57 3.95
N GLN A 96 23.04 1.41 4.57
CA GLN A 96 23.86 0.36 3.95
C GLN A 96 23.22 -0.13 2.65
N LEU A 97 21.93 -0.45 2.65
CA LEU A 97 21.22 -0.94 1.46
C LEU A 97 21.22 0.09 0.32
N ILE A 98 20.97 1.36 0.64
CA ILE A 98 21.10 2.48 -0.32
C ILE A 98 22.54 2.57 -0.84
N GLY A 99 23.55 2.45 0.02
CA GLY A 99 24.95 2.44 -0.37
C GLY A 99 25.31 1.28 -1.31
N LEU A 100 24.82 0.06 -1.03
CA LEU A 100 24.96 -1.08 -1.93
C LEU A 100 24.33 -0.79 -3.30
N TYR A 101 23.10 -0.25 -3.32
CA TYR A 101 22.41 0.14 -4.54
C TYR A 101 23.24 1.14 -5.35
N THR A 102 23.72 2.22 -4.74
CA THR A 102 24.55 3.23 -5.40
C THR A 102 25.86 2.63 -5.94
N MET A 103 26.58 1.83 -5.13
CA MET A 103 27.87 1.27 -5.55
C MET A 103 27.76 0.29 -6.71
N ALA A 104 26.70 -0.51 -6.77
CA ALA A 104 26.53 -1.45 -7.86
C ALA A 104 26.16 -0.79 -9.19
N HIS A 105 25.59 0.41 -9.16
CA HIS A 105 25.27 1.21 -10.35
C HIS A 105 26.36 2.22 -10.70
N ASN A 106 27.41 2.34 -9.88
CA ASN A 106 28.52 3.24 -10.13
C ASN A 106 29.44 2.66 -11.22
N PRO A 107 29.64 3.36 -12.36
CA PRO A 107 30.54 2.89 -13.42
C PRO A 107 32.01 2.84 -12.99
N ASN A 108 32.40 3.61 -11.96
CA ASN A 108 33.77 3.62 -11.43
C ASN A 108 34.04 2.48 -10.45
N MET A 109 33.03 1.67 -10.10
CA MET A 109 33.21 0.55 -9.19
C MET A 109 33.71 -0.70 -9.93
N THR A 110 34.64 -1.43 -9.32
CA THR A 110 35.16 -2.68 -9.89
C THR A 110 34.14 -3.80 -9.73
N HIS A 111 33.61 -4.28 -10.86
CA HIS A 111 32.63 -5.37 -10.89
C HIS A 111 33.31 -6.73 -11.08
N LEU A 112 33.25 -7.59 -10.06
CA LEU A 112 33.84 -8.93 -10.13
C LEU A 112 32.95 -9.95 -10.87
N LYS A 113 31.61 -9.81 -10.76
CA LYS A 113 30.63 -10.76 -11.30
C LYS A 113 29.82 -10.22 -12.47
N ILE A 114 29.73 -8.89 -12.61
CA ILE A 114 28.92 -8.23 -13.65
C ILE A 114 29.85 -7.88 -14.82
N LYS A 115 29.65 -8.53 -15.96
CA LYS A 115 30.50 -8.37 -17.17
C LYS A 115 29.88 -7.45 -18.24
N GLN A 116 28.63 -7.06 -18.06
CA GLN A 116 27.88 -6.19 -18.97
C GLN A 116 27.69 -4.81 -18.33
N PRO A 117 27.45 -3.74 -19.13
CA PRO A 117 27.06 -2.46 -18.58
C PRO A 117 25.83 -2.63 -17.69
N VAL A 118 25.89 -2.03 -16.49
CA VAL A 118 24.83 -2.15 -15.49
C VAL A 118 23.59 -1.44 -16.03
N THR A 119 22.49 -2.19 -16.17
CA THR A 119 21.20 -1.62 -16.57
C THR A 119 20.64 -0.77 -15.44
N ALA A 120 20.06 0.39 -15.78
CA ALA A 120 19.38 1.22 -14.79
C ALA A 120 18.18 0.47 -14.20
N LEU A 121 18.19 0.28 -12.89
CA LEU A 121 17.09 -0.31 -12.14
C LEU A 121 16.08 0.76 -11.68
N PRO A 122 14.82 0.36 -11.42
CA PRO A 122 13.84 1.20 -10.74
C PRO A 122 14.37 1.81 -9.43
N PRO A 123 13.88 3.00 -9.03
CA PRO A 123 14.25 3.62 -7.77
C PRO A 123 14.08 2.68 -6.57
N LEU A 124 15.01 2.73 -5.63
CA LEU A 124 14.99 1.94 -4.40
C LEU A 124 14.54 2.81 -3.23
N TRP A 125 13.53 2.35 -2.49
CA TRP A 125 13.00 3.02 -1.31
C TRP A 125 13.00 2.07 -0.11
N VAL A 126 13.58 2.53 1.00
CA VAL A 126 13.72 1.74 2.23
C VAL A 126 12.95 2.40 3.35
N ARG A 127 12.06 1.64 3.97
CA ARG A 127 11.29 2.09 5.14
C ARG A 127 12.18 2.13 6.37
N CYS A 128 12.23 3.28 7.04
CA CYS A 128 13.11 3.55 8.18
C CYS A 128 12.31 3.73 9.48
N ASP A 129 12.90 3.34 10.60
CA ASP A 129 12.26 3.32 11.93
C ASP A 129 12.27 4.68 12.65
N GLY A 130 12.92 5.70 12.07
CA GLY A 130 13.01 7.03 12.67
C GLY A 130 13.86 7.10 13.93
N SER A 131 14.71 6.09 14.20
CA SER A 131 15.52 6.03 15.42
C SER A 131 16.67 7.06 15.45
N ASP A 132 16.91 7.78 14.36
CA ASP A 132 17.94 8.80 14.27
C ASP A 132 17.43 10.18 14.76
N PRO A 133 18.32 11.11 15.13
CA PRO A 133 17.90 12.40 15.72
C PRO A 133 16.98 13.24 14.82
N GLU A 134 17.02 13.01 13.52
CA GLU A 134 16.22 13.73 12.52
C GLU A 134 14.84 13.10 12.29
N GLY A 135 14.61 11.87 12.76
CA GLY A 135 13.33 11.16 12.59
C GLY A 135 13.09 10.69 11.16
N THR A 136 14.11 10.08 10.53
CA THR A 136 14.08 9.60 9.15
C THR A 136 13.11 8.41 9.00
N CYS A 137 12.03 8.60 8.24
CA CYS A 137 11.03 7.56 7.96
C CYS A 137 11.23 6.85 6.62
N TRP A 138 11.90 7.49 5.65
CA TRP A 138 12.27 6.85 4.37
C TRP A 138 13.62 7.33 3.85
N LEU A 139 14.32 6.41 3.19
CA LEU A 139 15.47 6.71 2.34
C LEU A 139 15.21 6.20 0.93
N GLY A 140 15.47 7.06 -0.07
CA GLY A 140 15.27 6.75 -1.48
C GLY A 140 16.55 6.93 -2.30
N ALA A 141 16.71 6.14 -3.36
CA ALA A 141 17.77 6.30 -4.35
C ALA A 141 17.23 6.13 -5.77
N GLU A 142 17.45 7.14 -6.61
CA GLU A 142 17.00 7.16 -8.01
C GLU A 142 18.18 7.43 -8.94
N LEU A 143 18.27 6.67 -10.04
CA LEU A 143 19.37 6.77 -10.98
C LEU A 143 19.09 7.85 -12.03
N ILE A 144 20.07 8.71 -12.28
CA ILE A 144 20.04 9.66 -13.39
C ILE A 144 20.73 8.99 -14.57
N THR A 145 20.01 8.84 -15.68
CA THR A 145 20.54 8.28 -16.92
C THR A 145 20.69 9.36 -17.99
N THR A 146 21.76 9.29 -18.78
CA THR A 146 22.01 10.14 -19.94
C THR A 146 22.38 9.22 -21.10
N ASN A 147 21.53 9.14 -22.12
CA ASN A 147 21.69 8.22 -23.26
C ASN A 147 21.93 6.76 -22.82
N ASP A 148 21.08 6.24 -21.93
CA ASP A 148 21.16 4.89 -21.34
C ASP A 148 22.40 4.59 -20.47
N ILE A 149 23.26 5.59 -20.24
CA ILE A 149 24.40 5.50 -19.33
C ILE A 149 24.02 6.13 -17.99
N ILE A 150 24.33 5.43 -16.89
CA ILE A 150 24.10 5.94 -15.54
C ILE A 150 25.11 7.08 -15.27
N ALA A 151 24.59 8.30 -15.16
CA ALA A 151 25.36 9.53 -14.96
C ALA A 151 25.44 9.93 -13.48
N GLY A 152 24.47 9.51 -12.66
CA GLY A 152 24.43 9.88 -11.24
C GLY A 152 23.31 9.20 -10.47
N VAL A 153 23.18 9.61 -9.21
CA VAL A 153 22.11 9.14 -8.31
C VAL A 153 21.56 10.33 -7.52
N ILE A 154 20.24 10.38 -7.35
CA ILE A 154 19.54 11.27 -6.43
C ILE A 154 19.26 10.48 -5.16
N LEU A 155 19.66 11.04 -4.01
CA LEU A 155 19.40 10.46 -2.70
C LEU A 155 18.32 11.27 -1.99
N TYR A 156 17.22 10.60 -1.66
CA TYR A 156 16.09 11.19 -0.95
C TYR A 156 16.13 10.82 0.53
N VAL A 157 15.81 11.79 1.38
CA VAL A 157 15.64 11.60 2.82
C VAL A 157 14.29 12.21 3.19
N LEU A 158 13.42 11.42 3.81
CA LEU A 158 12.13 11.89 4.29
C LEU A 158 12.11 11.77 5.80
N THR A 159 11.71 12.85 6.45
CA THR A 159 11.50 12.94 7.89
C THR A 159 10.03 13.26 8.14
N CYS A 160 9.43 12.64 9.15
CA CYS A 160 8.05 12.92 9.55
C CYS A 160 8.03 13.39 11.01
N LYS A 161 7.47 14.58 11.23
CA LYS A 161 7.26 15.15 12.57
C LYS A 161 5.78 15.43 12.75
N ALA A 162 5.21 14.93 13.85
CA ALA A 162 3.85 15.25 14.26
C ALA A 162 3.92 16.27 15.40
N ASP A 163 3.69 17.54 15.08
CA ASP A 163 3.65 18.64 16.05
C ASP A 163 2.33 19.40 15.90
N LYS A 164 1.81 19.92 17.01
CA LYS A 164 0.61 20.77 17.04
C LYS A 164 0.86 22.14 16.42
N ASN A 165 2.12 22.61 16.45
CA ASN A 165 2.51 23.91 15.91
C ASN A 165 3.45 23.72 14.72
N TYR A 166 2.88 23.47 13.55
CA TYR A 166 3.64 23.45 12.29
C TYR A 166 3.55 24.81 11.60
N SER A 167 4.67 25.49 11.45
CA SER A 167 4.78 26.73 10.67
C SER A 167 5.95 26.63 9.70
N GLU A 168 5.66 26.20 8.48
CA GLU A 168 6.61 26.25 7.38
C GLU A 168 6.23 27.40 6.44
N ASP A 169 7.20 27.97 5.73
CA ASP A 169 6.95 29.05 4.79
C ASP A 169 7.42 28.67 3.39
N LEU A 170 6.61 28.97 2.38
CA LEU A 170 6.87 28.57 1.00
C LEU A 170 8.15 29.21 0.44
N GLU A 171 8.43 30.46 0.81
CA GLU A 171 9.64 31.15 0.36
C GLU A 171 10.88 30.61 1.07
N ASN A 172 10.78 30.24 2.36
CA ASN A 172 11.85 29.51 3.06
C ASN A 172 12.18 28.16 2.41
N LEU A 173 11.17 27.41 1.94
CA LEU A 173 11.38 26.16 1.21
C LEU A 173 12.06 26.40 -0.15
N LYS A 174 11.57 27.38 -0.92
CA LYS A 174 12.16 27.77 -2.21
C LYS A 174 13.61 28.22 -2.06
N THR A 175 13.92 29.06 -1.06
CA THR A 175 15.28 29.55 -0.80
C THR A 175 16.20 28.45 -0.31
N SER A 176 15.73 27.55 0.55
CA SER A 176 16.49 26.38 1.00
C SER A 176 16.85 25.45 -0.16
N HIS A 177 15.91 25.19 -1.07
CA HIS A 177 16.17 24.40 -2.28
C HIS A 177 17.20 25.09 -3.20
N LYS A 178 17.03 26.40 -3.47
CA LYS A 178 17.99 27.19 -4.26
C LYS A 178 19.39 27.14 -3.68
N LYS A 179 19.52 27.28 -2.36
CA LYS A 179 20.81 27.24 -1.65
C LYS A 179 21.44 25.85 -1.70
N ARG A 180 20.66 24.79 -1.49
CA ARG A 180 21.15 23.40 -1.46
C ARG A 180 21.63 22.92 -2.83
N HIS A 181 20.92 23.28 -3.89
CA HIS A 181 21.19 22.80 -5.24
C HIS A 181 21.86 23.83 -6.16
N HIS A 182 22.17 25.02 -5.64
CA HIS A 182 22.79 26.12 -6.39
C HIS A 182 22.03 26.52 -7.66
N VAL A 183 20.70 26.54 -7.59
CA VAL A 183 19.81 26.90 -8.72
C VAL A 183 19.27 28.32 -8.61
N SER A 184 19.07 29.00 -9.74
CA SER A 184 18.61 30.39 -9.81
C SER A 184 17.08 30.54 -9.80
N ALA A 185 16.38 29.61 -10.45
CA ALA A 185 14.91 29.59 -10.56
C ALA A 185 14.36 28.26 -10.04
N VAL A 186 13.18 28.32 -9.41
CA VAL A 186 12.45 27.16 -8.88
C VAL A 186 10.97 27.36 -9.20
N THR A 187 10.31 26.29 -9.62
CA THR A 187 8.85 26.23 -9.74
C THR A 187 8.30 25.31 -8.67
N ALA A 188 7.08 25.57 -8.20
CA ALA A 188 6.40 24.75 -7.20
C ALA A 188 5.16 24.10 -7.81
N ARG A 189 4.94 22.82 -7.50
CA ARG A 189 3.76 22.06 -7.89
C ARG A 189 2.95 21.72 -6.64
N GLY A 190 1.65 21.93 -6.70
CA GLY A 190 0.70 21.69 -5.61
C GLY A 190 0.04 20.34 -5.76
N PHE A 191 -0.26 19.74 -4.61
CA PHE A 191 -1.04 18.51 -4.52
C PHE A 191 -1.92 18.58 -3.26
N ALA A 192 -3.19 18.22 -3.39
CA ALA A 192 -4.12 18.09 -2.29
C ALA A 192 -4.95 16.82 -2.48
N GLN A 193 -5.21 16.12 -1.37
CA GLN A 193 -6.07 14.95 -1.35
C GLN A 193 -7.23 15.20 -0.39
N TYR A 194 -8.44 14.95 -0.86
CA TYR A 194 -9.67 15.04 -0.07
C TYR A 194 -10.26 13.65 0.11
N GLU A 195 -10.49 13.24 1.35
CA GLU A 195 -11.26 12.04 1.65
C GLU A 195 -12.75 12.37 1.52
N LEU A 196 -13.41 11.77 0.52
CA LEU A 196 -14.82 12.01 0.24
C LEU A 196 -15.71 10.98 0.93
N PHE A 197 -15.23 9.75 1.00
CA PHE A 197 -15.90 8.64 1.66
C PHE A 197 -14.87 7.67 2.23
N LYS A 198 -15.15 7.22 3.45
CA LYS A 198 -14.44 6.14 4.11
C LYS A 198 -15.47 5.31 4.87
N SER A 199 -15.47 4.01 4.65
CA SER A 199 -16.29 3.09 5.43
C SER A 199 -15.79 3.08 6.88
N ASP A 200 -16.71 3.24 7.83
CA ASP A 200 -16.40 3.34 9.26
C ASP A 200 -16.63 1.97 9.92
N ASP A 201 -15.60 1.44 10.56
CA ASP A 201 -15.61 0.14 11.23
C ASP A 201 -16.24 0.29 12.61
N LEU A 202 -17.56 0.48 12.66
CA LEU A 202 -18.28 0.69 13.93
C LEU A 202 -18.47 -0.61 14.75
N ASP A 203 -17.99 -1.76 14.28
CA ASP A 203 -18.10 -3.06 14.97
C ASP A 203 -16.77 -3.83 14.89
N ASP A 204 -16.12 -4.00 16.05
CA ASP A 204 -14.82 -4.70 16.26
C ASP A 204 -14.84 -6.21 15.89
N THR A 205 -15.94 -6.72 15.33
CA THR A 205 -16.14 -8.15 15.06
C THR A 205 -16.02 -8.54 13.59
N VAL A 206 -15.98 -7.57 12.66
CA VAL A 206 -15.86 -7.82 11.21
C VAL A 206 -14.57 -7.18 10.70
N ALA A 207 -13.84 -7.91 9.86
CA ALA A 207 -12.60 -7.42 9.24
C ALA A 207 -12.81 -6.01 8.63
N PRO A 208 -11.85 -5.09 8.82
CA PRO A 208 -12.02 -3.68 8.49
C PRO A 208 -12.39 -3.50 7.03
N SER A 209 -13.45 -2.73 6.81
CA SER A 209 -13.95 -2.35 5.51
C SER A 209 -12.99 -1.34 4.86
N GLN A 210 -12.44 -1.65 3.69
CA GLN A 210 -11.43 -0.82 3.00
C GLN A 210 -12.01 0.01 1.84
N THR A 211 -13.33 0.23 1.80
CA THR A 211 -13.95 1.04 0.75
C THR A 211 -13.67 2.51 1.01
N THR A 212 -12.91 3.14 0.11
CA THR A 212 -12.51 4.56 0.23
C THR A 212 -12.64 5.27 -1.09
N VAL A 213 -13.20 6.48 -1.08
CA VAL A 213 -13.23 7.39 -2.21
C VAL A 213 -12.42 8.63 -1.85
N THR A 214 -11.34 8.87 -2.60
CA THR A 214 -10.50 10.06 -2.43
C THR A 214 -10.40 10.85 -3.73
N LEU A 215 -10.29 12.18 -3.60
CA LEU A 215 -10.08 13.10 -4.72
C LEU A 215 -8.69 13.70 -4.63
N ASP A 216 -7.85 13.39 -5.62
CA ASP A 216 -6.52 13.96 -5.77
C ASP A 216 -6.58 15.14 -6.74
N LEU A 217 -6.09 16.29 -6.31
CA LEU A 217 -5.98 17.51 -7.11
C LEU A 217 -4.51 17.92 -7.20
N SER A 218 -4.04 18.21 -8.41
CA SER A 218 -2.68 18.70 -8.64
C SER A 218 -2.69 19.92 -9.56
N TRP A 219 -1.85 20.90 -9.24
CA TRP A 219 -1.76 22.15 -9.99
C TRP A 219 -0.34 22.71 -9.99
N SER A 220 -0.07 23.62 -10.92
CA SER A 220 1.19 24.33 -11.02
C SER A 220 0.95 25.67 -11.72
N PRO A 221 1.59 26.76 -11.30
CA PRO A 221 2.45 26.88 -10.12
C PRO A 221 1.67 26.97 -8.79
N VAL A 222 2.38 26.93 -7.65
CA VAL A 222 1.85 27.22 -6.30
C VAL A 222 2.36 28.58 -5.84
N ASP A 223 1.42 29.43 -5.42
CA ASP A 223 1.71 30.79 -4.97
C ASP A 223 1.70 30.93 -3.45
N GLU A 224 0.87 30.14 -2.76
CA GLU A 224 0.66 30.23 -1.31
C GLU A 224 0.61 28.83 -0.66
N MET A 225 1.07 28.72 0.58
CA MET A 225 0.92 27.49 1.34
C MET A 225 -0.54 27.29 1.76
N LEU A 226 -1.05 26.06 1.66
CA LEU A 226 -2.49 25.75 1.85
C LEU A 226 -3.42 26.47 0.84
N GLN A 227 -2.89 26.84 -0.33
CA GLN A 227 -3.69 27.36 -1.44
C GLN A 227 -4.82 26.39 -1.82
N THR A 228 -6.03 26.92 -1.96
CA THR A 228 -7.17 26.17 -2.50
C THR A 228 -6.88 25.80 -3.96
N PRO A 229 -6.99 24.52 -4.36
CA PRO A 229 -6.74 24.11 -5.73
C PRO A 229 -7.60 24.90 -6.73
N PRO A 230 -7.02 25.53 -7.77
CA PRO A 230 -7.78 26.28 -8.76
C PRO A 230 -8.64 25.35 -9.62
N LEU A 231 -9.66 25.88 -10.29
CA LEU A 231 -10.54 25.09 -11.18
C LEU A 231 -9.83 24.50 -12.40
N SER A 232 -8.67 25.05 -12.77
CA SER A 232 -7.79 24.53 -13.83
C SER A 232 -6.90 23.36 -13.37
N SER A 233 -7.06 22.89 -12.13
CA SER A 233 -6.29 21.75 -11.60
C SER A 233 -6.59 20.47 -12.35
N THR A 234 -5.60 19.58 -12.40
CA THR A 234 -5.81 18.20 -12.82
C THR A 234 -6.40 17.41 -11.65
N ALA A 235 -7.52 16.74 -11.88
CA ALA A 235 -8.25 15.99 -10.87
C ALA A 235 -8.30 14.49 -11.19
N ALA A 236 -8.07 13.66 -10.18
CA ALA A 236 -8.24 12.21 -10.25
C ALA A 236 -9.10 11.72 -9.09
N LEU A 237 -10.19 11.03 -9.41
CA LEU A 237 -11.05 10.39 -8.42
C LEU A 237 -10.57 8.94 -8.22
N ASN A 238 -10.04 8.64 -7.04
CA ASN A 238 -9.59 7.31 -6.68
C ASN A 238 -10.70 6.59 -5.92
N ILE A 239 -11.14 5.46 -6.47
CA ILE A 239 -12.19 4.64 -5.90
C ILE A 239 -11.58 3.28 -5.55
N ARG A 240 -11.50 2.96 -4.27
CA ARG A 240 -11.17 1.63 -3.76
C ARG A 240 -12.45 1.02 -3.21
N VAL A 241 -12.82 -0.14 -3.71
CA VAL A 241 -14.03 -0.86 -3.28
C VAL A 241 -13.62 -2.23 -2.80
N GLN A 242 -14.02 -2.58 -1.59
CA GLN A 242 -13.90 -3.96 -1.13
C GLN A 242 -15.10 -4.76 -1.59
N SER A 243 -14.83 -5.94 -2.16
CA SER A 243 -15.91 -6.85 -2.54
C SER A 243 -16.57 -7.42 -1.28
N GLY A 244 -17.90 -7.35 -1.22
CA GLY A 244 -18.68 -8.02 -0.19
C GLY A 244 -18.95 -7.22 1.08
N GLU A 245 -18.88 -5.90 1.00
CA GLU A 245 -19.25 -5.00 2.08
C GLU A 245 -20.69 -5.26 2.53
N SER A 246 -20.85 -5.66 3.80
CA SER A 246 -22.13 -6.10 4.37
C SER A 246 -23.18 -5.00 4.43
N ARG A 247 -22.74 -3.72 4.46
CA ARG A 247 -23.59 -2.54 4.46
C ARG A 247 -23.87 -1.96 3.08
N GLY A 248 -23.30 -2.54 2.01
CA GLY A 248 -23.52 -2.08 0.66
C GLY A 248 -24.95 -2.33 0.19
N CYS A 249 -25.48 -1.48 -0.70
CA CYS A 249 -26.79 -1.68 -1.34
C CYS A 249 -26.88 -2.97 -2.18
N LEU A 250 -25.74 -3.62 -2.43
CA LEU A 250 -25.61 -4.86 -3.19
C LEU A 250 -25.37 -6.09 -2.30
N SER A 251 -25.61 -6.00 -0.99
CA SER A 251 -25.39 -7.09 -0.03
C SER A 251 -26.15 -8.37 -0.40
N HIS A 252 -27.40 -8.24 -0.89
CA HIS A 252 -28.21 -9.36 -1.37
C HIS A 252 -27.58 -10.05 -2.59
N LEU A 253 -27.18 -9.27 -3.60
CA LEU A 253 -26.53 -9.79 -4.81
C LEU A 253 -25.19 -10.47 -4.46
N HIS A 254 -24.44 -9.92 -3.51
CA HIS A 254 -23.19 -10.53 -3.04
C HIS A 254 -23.41 -11.90 -2.38
N ARG A 255 -24.48 -12.04 -1.58
CA ARG A 255 -24.84 -13.32 -0.98
C ARG A 255 -25.25 -14.36 -2.03
N GLU A 256 -26.05 -13.96 -3.02
CA GLU A 256 -26.43 -14.83 -4.13
C GLU A 256 -25.19 -15.31 -4.91
N LEU A 257 -24.24 -14.40 -5.16
CA LEU A 257 -23.00 -14.73 -5.87
C LEU A 257 -22.09 -15.64 -5.04
N LYS A 258 -22.01 -15.43 -3.71
CA LYS A 258 -21.35 -16.35 -2.78
C LYS A 258 -22.00 -17.74 -2.82
N PHE A 259 -23.34 -17.82 -2.81
CA PHE A 259 -24.06 -19.08 -2.90
C PHE A 259 -23.76 -19.81 -4.22
N LEU A 260 -23.71 -19.09 -5.34
CA LEU A 260 -23.35 -19.64 -6.64
C LEU A 260 -21.91 -20.19 -6.66
N LEU A 261 -20.96 -19.49 -6.05
CA LEU A 261 -19.57 -19.95 -5.92
C LEU A 261 -19.46 -21.23 -5.08
N VAL A 262 -20.16 -21.28 -3.93
CA VAL A 262 -20.23 -22.49 -3.08
C VAL A 262 -20.77 -23.68 -3.85
N LEU A 263 -21.83 -23.49 -4.66
CA LEU A 263 -22.37 -24.55 -5.51
C LEU A 263 -21.37 -25.01 -6.57
N ALA A 264 -20.72 -24.06 -7.26
CA ALA A 264 -19.75 -24.37 -8.29
C ALA A 264 -18.55 -25.15 -7.73
N ASP A 265 -18.02 -24.73 -6.58
CA ASP A 265 -16.93 -25.43 -5.91
C ASP A 265 -17.36 -26.79 -5.35
N GLY A 266 -18.57 -26.89 -4.82
CA GLY A 266 -19.17 -28.17 -4.40
C GLY A 266 -19.25 -29.17 -5.54
N ILE A 267 -19.71 -28.75 -6.72
CA ILE A 267 -19.75 -29.60 -7.92
C ILE A 267 -18.33 -29.99 -8.38
N ARG A 268 -17.38 -29.04 -8.32
CA ARG A 268 -15.99 -29.26 -8.75
C ARG A 268 -15.21 -30.19 -7.85
N THR A 269 -15.41 -30.09 -6.53
CA THR A 269 -14.59 -30.77 -5.52
C THR A 269 -15.29 -31.94 -4.84
N GLY A 270 -16.63 -32.01 -4.94
CA GLY A 270 -17.47 -32.94 -4.19
C GLY A 270 -17.73 -32.53 -2.74
N VAL A 271 -17.21 -31.38 -2.28
CA VAL A 271 -17.37 -30.87 -0.92
C VAL A 271 -18.02 -29.49 -0.95
N THR A 272 -19.17 -29.34 -0.30
CA THR A 272 -19.93 -28.09 -0.28
C THR A 272 -20.00 -27.51 1.13
N GLU A 273 -19.50 -26.30 1.31
CA GLU A 273 -19.62 -25.53 2.54
C GLU A 273 -20.82 -24.59 2.45
N TRP A 274 -21.99 -25.04 2.94
CA TRP A 274 -23.23 -24.27 2.86
C TRP A 274 -23.17 -22.99 3.71
N LEU A 275 -23.70 -21.90 3.15
CA LEU A 275 -23.85 -20.63 3.86
C LEU A 275 -24.95 -20.73 4.93
N GLU A 276 -24.83 -19.91 5.97
CA GLU A 276 -25.87 -19.80 7.00
C GLU A 276 -27.18 -19.23 6.41
N PRO A 277 -28.34 -19.85 6.70
CA PRO A 277 -29.65 -19.34 6.28
C PRO A 277 -29.94 -18.00 6.99
N LEU A 278 -30.53 -17.03 6.26
CA LEU A 278 -31.00 -15.77 6.89
C LEU A 278 -32.40 -15.96 7.46
N GLU A 279 -33.15 -16.83 6.83
CA GLU A 279 -34.54 -17.04 7.09
C GLU A 279 -34.73 -18.16 8.11
N THR A 280 -35.70 -17.97 9.00
CA THR A 280 -36.01 -18.93 10.06
C THR A 280 -36.77 -20.16 9.54
N LYS A 281 -37.46 -20.04 8.40
CA LYS A 281 -38.16 -21.15 7.74
C LYS A 281 -37.16 -21.98 6.96
N SER A 282 -37.38 -23.29 6.94
CA SER A 282 -36.59 -24.22 6.13
C SER A 282 -36.84 -24.01 4.63
N ALA A 283 -35.88 -24.43 3.79
CA ALA A 283 -36.02 -24.34 2.34
C ALA A 283 -37.28 -25.06 1.82
N LEU A 284 -37.66 -26.19 2.43
CA LEU A 284 -38.86 -26.95 2.07
C LEU A 284 -40.14 -26.16 2.35
N GLU A 285 -40.22 -25.50 3.52
CA GLU A 285 -41.37 -24.67 3.88
C GLU A 285 -41.50 -23.48 2.95
N PHE A 286 -40.38 -22.83 2.57
CA PHE A 286 -40.39 -21.75 1.59
C PHE A 286 -40.91 -22.18 0.23
N VAL A 287 -40.42 -23.31 -0.29
CA VAL A 287 -40.87 -23.82 -1.59
C VAL A 287 -42.35 -24.21 -1.52
N GLN A 288 -42.80 -24.82 -0.44
CA GLN A 288 -44.20 -25.21 -0.28
C GLN A 288 -45.14 -24.00 -0.18
N GLU A 289 -44.76 -22.96 0.57
CA GLU A 289 -45.50 -21.70 0.66
C GLU A 289 -45.59 -21.02 -0.70
N PHE A 290 -44.47 -20.91 -1.42
CA PHE A 290 -44.44 -20.36 -2.77
C PHE A 290 -45.36 -21.10 -3.74
N LEU A 291 -45.33 -22.44 -3.73
CA LEU A 291 -46.23 -23.27 -4.54
C LEU A 291 -47.71 -23.07 -4.19
N ASN A 292 -48.02 -22.94 -2.90
CA ASN A 292 -49.39 -22.70 -2.44
C ASN A 292 -49.90 -21.32 -2.88
N ASP A 293 -49.05 -20.30 -2.89
CA ASP A 293 -49.44 -18.95 -3.29
C ASP A 293 -49.60 -18.81 -4.81
N LEU A 294 -48.81 -19.52 -5.61
CA LEU A 294 -49.04 -19.62 -7.05
C LEU A 294 -50.37 -20.31 -7.38
N ASN A 295 -50.70 -21.41 -6.70
CA ASN A 295 -51.97 -22.10 -6.91
C ASN A 295 -53.19 -21.22 -6.56
N LYS A 296 -53.06 -20.33 -5.58
CA LYS A 296 -54.14 -19.37 -5.24
C LYS A 296 -54.29 -18.28 -6.30
N LEU A 297 -53.23 -17.88 -6.99
CA LEU A 297 -53.30 -16.88 -8.07
C LEU A 297 -53.99 -17.44 -9.31
N ASP A 298 -53.78 -18.72 -9.63
CA ASP A 298 -54.50 -19.42 -10.71
C ASP A 298 -56.02 -19.52 -10.44
N GLU A 299 -56.46 -19.53 -9.18
CA GLU A 299 -57.89 -19.51 -8.83
C GLU A 299 -58.58 -18.15 -9.07
N PHE A 300 -57.82 -17.05 -9.21
CA PHE A 300 -58.39 -15.70 -9.44
C PHE A 300 -58.53 -15.33 -10.93
N ASP A 301 -57.84 -16.00 -11.85
CA ASP A 301 -57.92 -15.73 -13.30
C ASP A 301 -59.07 -16.49 -13.99
N ASP A 302 -59.73 -17.42 -13.28
CA ASP A 302 -60.87 -18.21 -13.73
C ASP A 302 -62.24 -17.69 -13.22
N SER A 303 -62.34 -16.41 -12.80
CA SER A 303 -63.59 -15.75 -12.34
C SER A 303 -64.11 -14.66 -13.28
#